data_AF-A0A9P6G6Y7-F1
#
_entry.id   AF-A0A9P6G6Y7-F1
#
_cell.length_a   1.000
_cell.length_b   1.000
_cell.length_c   1.000
_cell.angle_alpha   90.00
_cell.angle_beta   90.00
_cell.angle_gamma   90.00
#
_symmetry.space_group_name_H-M   'P 1'
#
loop_
_entity.id
_entity.type
_entity.pdbx_description
1 polymer ?
#
loop_
_entity_poly.entity_id
_entity_poly.type
_entity_poly.pdbx_seq_one_letter_code
_entity_poly.pdbx_strand_id
1 'polypeptide(L)'
;MDVATRDASCAHCQLLWLQRRVVSLHDSRNTAELGDVDFITGDYLAEVNIAENAQAHAAGQHPGWEQTCWDGIEQTAELLAEKRIKVVVNGGAHNPKGLAEKVQELVSSKGLDLKVACVSGDNLIDEIKDIRSKGLPPHLDSDNSEVQYASHTFDLMEKENKPIVSANAYLGARGIVKGLEKGADIIITGRVADASPN
;
A
#
# COMPACT_ATOMS: atom_id res chain seq x y z
N MET A 1 -6.20 9.35 9.81
CA MET A 1 -5.87 8.77 11.13
C MET A 1 -4.84 7.68 10.89
N ASP A 2 -3.68 7.75 11.53
CA ASP A 2 -2.64 6.71 11.43
C ASP A 2 -3.08 5.46 12.21
N VAL A 3 -2.95 4.28 11.62
CA VAL A 3 -3.50 3.04 12.17
C VAL A 3 -2.46 1.92 12.17
N ALA A 4 -1.44 2.04 13.02
CA ALA A 4 -0.66 0.89 13.44
C ALA A 4 -1.43 0.08 14.50
N THR A 5 -1.47 -1.27 14.40
CA THR A 5 -1.31 -2.21 15.54
C THR A 5 -1.38 -3.68 15.10
N ARG A 6 -0.54 -4.47 15.77
CA ARG A 6 -0.47 -5.95 15.84
C ARG A 6 -1.78 -6.52 16.44
N ASP A 7 -2.46 -7.41 15.72
CA ASP A 7 -3.29 -8.47 16.34
C ASP A 7 -3.68 -9.58 15.33
N ALA A 8 -3.95 -10.78 15.85
CA ALA A 8 -3.89 -12.06 15.12
C ALA A 8 -5.26 -12.72 14.84
N SER A 9 -6.15 -12.06 14.08
CA SER A 9 -7.45 -12.65 13.69
C SER A 9 -7.73 -12.56 12.18
N CYS A 10 -6.99 -13.33 11.37
CA CYS A 10 -7.08 -13.32 9.90
C CYS A 10 -8.25 -14.17 9.33
N ALA A 11 -8.70 -15.20 10.05
CA ALA A 11 -9.60 -16.22 9.48
C ALA A 11 -11.06 -15.77 9.27
N HIS A 12 -11.57 -14.82 10.06
CA HIS A 12 -12.96 -14.37 9.94
C HIS A 12 -13.16 -13.35 8.80
N CYS A 13 -12.09 -12.65 8.37
CA CYS A 13 -12.16 -11.74 7.23
C CYS A 13 -12.44 -12.47 5.92
N GLN A 14 -11.81 -13.63 5.68
CA GLN A 14 -11.86 -14.34 4.39
C GLN A 14 -13.29 -14.73 3.95
N LEU A 15 -14.19 -15.02 4.88
CA LEU A 15 -15.57 -15.43 4.58
C LEU A 15 -16.48 -14.26 4.15
N LEU A 16 -16.19 -13.02 4.56
CA LEU A 16 -16.95 -11.83 4.17
C LEU A 16 -16.66 -11.34 2.74
N TRP A 17 -15.54 -11.78 2.15
CA TRP A 17 -15.14 -11.43 0.78
C TRP A 17 -15.88 -12.23 -0.29
N LEU A 18 -16.37 -13.44 0.03
CA LEU A 18 -17.00 -14.36 -0.92
C LEU A 18 -18.38 -13.91 -1.43
N GLN A 19 -18.97 -12.86 -0.85
CA GLN A 19 -20.26 -12.30 -1.29
C GLN A 19 -20.15 -10.91 -1.95
N ARG A 20 -18.94 -10.37 -2.15
CA ARG A 20 -18.75 -9.02 -2.69
C ARG A 20 -18.12 -9.06 -4.08
N ARG A 21 -18.57 -8.18 -4.97
CA ARG A 21 -18.08 -8.10 -6.35
C ARG A 21 -16.87 -7.16 -6.40
N VAL A 22 -15.70 -7.74 -6.62
CA VAL A 22 -14.38 -7.08 -6.63
C VAL A 22 -13.79 -7.15 -8.03
N VAL A 23 -13.27 -6.03 -8.54
CA VAL A 23 -12.63 -5.96 -9.87
C VAL A 23 -11.27 -5.26 -9.77
N SER A 24 -10.29 -5.75 -10.55
CA SER A 24 -8.94 -5.21 -10.67
C SER A 24 -8.88 -4.05 -11.67
N LEU A 25 -8.19 -2.98 -11.28
CA LEU A 25 -8.09 -1.70 -11.98
C LEU A 25 -7.20 -1.78 -13.24
N HIS A 26 -7.84 -1.93 -14.41
CA HIS A 26 -7.29 -1.41 -15.68
C HIS A 26 -8.15 -0.26 -16.24
N ASP A 27 -9.40 -0.11 -15.78
CA ASP A 27 -10.33 0.97 -16.15
C ASP A 27 -11.32 1.25 -15.00
N SER A 28 -10.91 2.11 -14.06
CA SER A 28 -11.69 2.46 -12.86
C SER A 28 -13.07 3.01 -13.22
N ARG A 29 -13.11 3.80 -14.29
CA ARG A 29 -14.29 4.55 -14.69
C ARG A 29 -15.34 3.64 -15.28
N ASN A 30 -14.98 2.80 -16.25
CA ASN A 30 -15.94 1.83 -16.79
C ASN A 30 -16.41 0.82 -15.74
N THR A 31 -15.52 0.42 -14.83
CA THR A 31 -15.89 -0.46 -13.71
C THR A 31 -16.89 0.21 -12.77
N ALA A 32 -16.69 1.47 -12.41
CA ALA A 32 -17.61 2.23 -11.56
C ALA A 32 -18.92 2.59 -12.28
N GLU A 33 -18.88 2.93 -13.58
CA GLU A 33 -20.03 3.35 -14.37
C GLU A 33 -20.93 2.16 -14.75
N LEU A 34 -20.34 1.09 -15.29
CA LEU A 34 -21.05 -0.04 -15.91
C LEU A 34 -21.11 -1.29 -15.02
N GLY A 35 -20.17 -1.41 -14.08
CA GLY A 35 -20.11 -2.54 -13.16
C GLY A 35 -21.07 -2.38 -11.99
N ASP A 36 -21.68 -3.49 -11.58
CA ASP A 36 -22.39 -3.60 -10.31
C ASP A 36 -21.41 -4.16 -9.27
N VAL A 37 -20.61 -3.28 -8.65
CA VAL A 37 -19.48 -3.64 -7.77
C VAL A 37 -19.58 -2.95 -6.43
N ASP A 38 -19.11 -3.63 -5.38
CA ASP A 38 -19.06 -3.08 -4.03
C ASP A 38 -17.67 -2.49 -3.71
N PHE A 39 -16.64 -3.03 -4.38
CA PHE A 39 -15.25 -2.66 -4.18
C PHE A 39 -14.48 -2.59 -5.50
N ILE A 40 -13.61 -1.60 -5.59
CA ILE A 40 -12.59 -1.49 -6.62
C ILE A 40 -11.22 -1.65 -5.94
N THR A 41 -10.40 -2.53 -6.49
CA THR A 41 -9.03 -2.76 -6.02
C THR A 41 -8.03 -2.53 -7.13
N GLY A 42 -6.83 -2.06 -6.81
CA GLY A 42 -5.81 -1.79 -7.82
C GLY A 42 -4.41 -2.02 -7.30
N ASP A 43 -3.63 -2.73 -8.10
CA ASP A 43 -2.19 -2.88 -7.93
C ASP A 43 -1.47 -2.00 -8.96
N TYR A 44 -0.69 -1.05 -8.46
CA TYR A 44 0.05 -0.07 -9.24
C TYR A 44 1.56 -0.26 -9.13
N LEU A 45 2.03 -1.17 -8.27
CA LEU A 45 3.44 -1.22 -7.89
C LEU A 45 4.15 -2.37 -8.64
N ALA A 46 4.55 -2.10 -9.88
CA ALA A 46 5.41 -3.00 -10.65
C ALA A 46 6.89 -2.79 -10.28
N GLU A 47 7.68 -3.88 -10.20
CA GLU A 47 9.09 -3.83 -9.77
C GLU A 47 10.00 -2.93 -10.60
N VAL A 48 9.69 -2.75 -11.89
CA VAL A 48 10.57 -2.12 -12.88
C VAL A 48 10.93 -0.66 -12.52
N ASN A 49 9.99 0.10 -11.96
CA ASN A 49 10.15 1.55 -11.78
C ASN A 49 10.33 1.96 -10.30
N ILE A 50 10.32 1.00 -9.37
CA ILE A 50 10.31 1.30 -7.91
C ILE A 50 11.58 2.02 -7.49
N ALA A 51 12.75 1.60 -7.99
CA ALA A 51 14.04 2.19 -7.63
C ALA A 51 14.19 3.63 -8.14
N GLU A 52 13.83 3.89 -9.39
CA GLU A 52 13.90 5.24 -9.99
C GLU A 52 12.92 6.19 -9.30
N ASN A 53 11.67 5.76 -9.07
CA ASN A 53 10.67 6.56 -8.35
C ASN A 53 11.07 6.82 -6.89
N ALA A 54 11.71 5.85 -6.23
CA ALA A 54 12.24 6.03 -4.87
C ALA A 54 13.33 7.11 -4.83
N GLN A 55 14.30 7.04 -5.76
CA GLN A 55 15.38 8.03 -5.87
C GLN A 55 14.84 9.42 -6.20
N ALA A 56 13.94 9.52 -7.19
CA ALA A 56 13.34 10.79 -7.56
C ALA A 56 12.49 11.37 -6.42
N HIS A 57 11.78 10.53 -5.66
CA HIS A 57 11.04 10.97 -4.48
C HIS A 57 11.96 11.51 -3.38
N ALA A 58 13.03 10.77 -3.06
CA ALA A 58 14.04 11.20 -2.09
C ALA A 58 14.72 12.52 -2.49
N ALA A 59 14.89 12.76 -3.80
CA ALA A 59 15.42 14.01 -4.34
C ALA A 59 14.38 15.15 -4.44
N GLY A 60 13.12 14.92 -4.05
CA GLY A 60 12.03 15.90 -4.17
C GLY A 60 11.56 16.15 -5.60
N GLN A 61 11.92 15.29 -6.55
CA GLN A 61 11.58 15.38 -7.97
C GLN A 61 10.34 14.56 -8.34
N HIS A 62 9.84 13.73 -7.42
CA HIS A 62 8.66 12.90 -7.59
C HIS A 62 7.77 12.96 -6.33
N PRO A 63 6.44 13.02 -6.45
CA PRO A 63 5.54 13.11 -5.30
C PRO A 63 5.56 11.88 -4.38
N GLY A 64 6.03 10.74 -4.91
CA GLY A 64 6.18 9.49 -4.18
C GLY A 64 4.98 8.55 -4.28
N TRP A 65 3.96 8.90 -5.05
CA TRP A 65 2.80 8.06 -5.35
C TRP A 65 2.59 7.91 -6.86
N GLU A 66 1.80 6.93 -7.26
CA GLU A 66 1.52 6.64 -8.67
C GLU A 66 0.48 7.60 -9.23
N GLN A 67 0.87 8.38 -10.25
CA GLN A 67 0.03 9.42 -10.83
C GLN A 67 -1.25 8.85 -11.45
N THR A 68 -1.18 7.67 -12.08
CA THR A 68 -2.34 7.00 -12.67
C THR A 68 -3.36 6.57 -11.62
N CYS A 69 -2.93 6.29 -10.38
CA CYS A 69 -3.83 6.03 -9.26
C CYS A 69 -4.59 7.29 -8.86
N TRP A 70 -3.90 8.43 -8.80
CA TRP A 70 -4.55 9.73 -8.58
C TRP A 70 -5.56 10.03 -9.69
N ASP A 71 -5.16 9.91 -10.96
CA ASP A 71 -6.01 10.23 -12.11
C ASP A 71 -7.30 9.38 -12.11
N GLY A 72 -7.20 8.10 -11.73
CA GLY A 72 -8.35 7.20 -11.62
C GLY A 72 -9.32 7.60 -10.51
N ILE A 73 -8.81 7.99 -9.33
CA ILE A 73 -9.64 8.47 -8.22
C ILE A 73 -10.30 9.81 -8.58
N GLU A 74 -9.55 10.74 -9.18
CA GLU A 74 -10.05 12.05 -9.60
C GLU A 74 -11.23 11.94 -10.58
N GLN A 75 -11.13 11.03 -11.55
CA GLN A 75 -12.17 10.77 -12.53
C GLN A 75 -13.41 10.07 -11.96
N THR A 76 -13.29 9.35 -10.84
CA THR A 76 -14.36 8.48 -10.31
C THR A 76 -14.96 8.93 -8.99
N ALA A 77 -14.37 9.91 -8.28
CA ALA A 77 -14.77 10.30 -6.92
C ALA A 77 -16.28 10.53 -6.73
N GLU A 78 -16.95 11.19 -7.69
CA GLU A 78 -18.39 11.45 -7.62
C GLU A 78 -19.21 10.16 -7.74
N LEU A 79 -18.84 9.27 -8.67
CA LEU A 79 -19.48 7.97 -8.85
C LEU A 79 -19.27 7.06 -7.62
N LEU A 80 -18.08 7.10 -7.02
CA LEU A 80 -17.79 6.36 -5.79
C LEU A 80 -18.72 6.81 -4.66
N ALA A 81 -18.97 8.12 -4.54
CA ALA A 81 -19.89 8.68 -3.55
C ALA A 81 -21.35 8.31 -3.85
N GLU A 82 -21.80 8.49 -5.08
CA GLU A 82 -23.18 8.21 -5.53
C GLU A 82 -23.54 6.73 -5.33
N LYS A 83 -22.67 5.83 -5.79
CA LYS A 83 -22.90 4.38 -5.75
C LYS A 83 -22.39 3.71 -4.48
N ARG A 84 -21.79 4.46 -3.56
CA ARG A 84 -21.20 3.96 -2.30
C ARG A 84 -20.17 2.85 -2.52
N ILE A 85 -19.37 2.98 -3.58
CA ILE A 85 -18.32 2.02 -3.95
C ILE A 85 -17.07 2.31 -3.14
N LYS A 86 -16.48 1.27 -2.56
CA LYS A 86 -15.23 1.38 -1.78
C LYS A 86 -14.01 1.13 -2.66
N VAL A 87 -12.90 1.80 -2.35
CA VAL A 87 -11.64 1.70 -3.10
C VAL A 87 -10.50 1.31 -2.16
N VAL A 88 -9.71 0.31 -2.56
CA VAL A 88 -8.48 -0.08 -1.85
C VAL A 88 -7.35 -0.24 -2.87
N VAL A 89 -6.33 0.61 -2.78
CA VAL A 89 -5.25 0.69 -3.78
C VAL A 89 -3.88 0.83 -3.13
N ASN A 90 -2.84 0.28 -3.75
CA ASN A 90 -1.45 0.45 -3.34
C ASN A 90 -0.70 1.55 -4.12
N GLY A 91 -1.43 2.38 -4.89
CA GLY A 91 -0.87 3.50 -5.64
C GLY A 91 -0.27 4.61 -4.77
N GLY A 92 -0.34 4.49 -3.44
CA GLY A 92 0.39 5.36 -2.53
C GLY A 92 1.91 5.19 -2.62
N ALA A 93 2.39 4.04 -3.12
CA ALA A 93 3.81 3.72 -3.32
C ALA A 93 4.68 4.10 -2.11
N HIS A 94 5.59 5.07 -2.29
CA HIS A 94 6.52 5.56 -1.27
C HIS A 94 5.91 6.63 -0.34
N ASN A 95 4.78 7.21 -0.74
CA ASN A 95 4.10 8.30 -0.02
C ASN A 95 2.56 8.09 0.04
N PRO A 96 2.08 7.02 0.70
CA PRO A 96 0.65 6.75 0.82
C PRO A 96 -0.09 7.82 1.60
N LYS A 97 0.58 8.49 2.54
CA LYS A 97 0.02 9.61 3.29
C LYS A 97 -0.25 10.82 2.38
N GLY A 98 0.72 11.21 1.55
CA GLY A 98 0.58 12.36 0.65
C GLY A 98 -0.53 12.17 -0.38
N LEU A 99 -0.66 10.96 -0.95
CA LEU A 99 -1.78 10.68 -1.85
C LEU A 99 -3.13 10.70 -1.11
N ALA A 100 -3.20 10.19 0.13
CA ALA A 100 -4.42 10.23 0.93
C ALA A 100 -4.84 11.66 1.29
N GLU A 101 -3.88 12.53 1.62
CA GLU A 101 -4.13 13.96 1.86
C GLU A 101 -4.68 14.64 0.60
N LYS A 102 -4.06 14.39 -0.57
CA LYS A 102 -4.52 14.92 -1.86
C LYS A 102 -5.94 14.44 -2.22
N VAL A 103 -6.27 13.17 -1.97
CA VAL A 103 -7.63 12.65 -2.19
C VAL A 103 -8.62 13.25 -1.19
N GLN A 104 -8.22 13.45 0.07
CA GLN A 104 -9.07 14.11 1.06
C GLN A 104 -9.38 15.57 0.66
N GLU A 105 -8.43 16.30 0.07
CA GLU A 105 -8.66 17.64 -0.49
C GLU A 105 -9.68 17.62 -1.62
N LEU A 106 -9.58 16.66 -2.54
CA LEU A 106 -10.57 16.46 -3.62
C LEU A 106 -11.98 16.20 -3.07
N VAL A 107 -12.09 15.25 -2.14
CA VAL A 107 -13.36 14.89 -1.49
C VAL A 107 -13.98 16.11 -0.81
N SER A 108 -13.17 16.88 -0.10
CA SER A 108 -13.64 18.07 0.64
C SER A 108 -14.06 19.20 -0.31
N SER A 109 -13.29 19.45 -1.38
CA SER A 109 -13.60 20.51 -2.35
C SER A 109 -14.87 20.22 -3.16
N LYS A 110 -15.19 18.95 -3.39
CA LYS A 110 -16.43 18.51 -4.04
C LYS A 110 -17.61 18.29 -3.08
N GLY A 111 -17.39 18.40 -1.77
CA GLY A 111 -18.43 18.17 -0.75
C GLY A 111 -18.94 16.73 -0.70
N LEU A 112 -18.09 15.75 -1.03
CA LEU A 112 -18.45 14.33 -1.07
C LEU A 112 -18.40 13.71 0.33
N ASP A 113 -19.38 12.88 0.69
CA ASP A 113 -19.37 12.10 1.93
C ASP A 113 -18.57 10.79 1.76
N LEU A 114 -17.26 10.94 1.60
CA LEU A 114 -16.30 9.85 1.47
C LEU A 114 -15.24 9.95 2.56
N LYS A 115 -14.96 8.83 3.24
CA LYS A 115 -13.90 8.76 4.25
C LYS A 115 -12.60 8.20 3.65
N VAL A 116 -11.52 8.98 3.71
CA VAL A 116 -10.20 8.57 3.21
C VAL A 116 -9.32 8.08 4.37
N ALA A 117 -8.66 6.95 4.18
CA ALA A 117 -7.66 6.42 5.10
C ALA A 117 -6.37 6.03 4.37
N CYS A 118 -5.27 6.02 5.11
CA CYS A 118 -3.98 5.52 4.62
C CYS A 118 -3.47 4.36 5.47
N VAL A 119 -2.73 3.45 4.84
CA VAL A 119 -1.93 2.42 5.51
C VAL A 119 -0.46 2.69 5.18
N SER A 120 0.33 2.95 6.23
CA SER A 120 1.75 3.27 6.20
C SER A 120 2.53 2.30 7.10
N GLY A 121 3.86 2.41 7.07
CA GLY A 121 4.79 1.59 7.88
C GLY A 121 5.47 0.48 7.07
N ASP A 122 5.28 0.46 5.76
CA ASP A 122 5.96 -0.44 4.85
C ASP A 122 7.38 0.02 4.55
N ASN A 123 7.63 1.33 4.49
CA ASN A 123 8.97 1.88 4.25
C ASN A 123 9.89 1.67 5.46
N LEU A 124 10.95 0.88 5.26
CA LEU A 124 11.97 0.51 6.25
C LEU A 124 13.37 1.07 5.92
N ILE A 125 13.45 2.08 5.05
CA ILE A 125 14.73 2.61 4.57
C ILE A 125 15.60 3.14 5.71
N ASP A 126 14.99 3.71 6.75
CA ASP A 126 15.72 4.24 7.91
C ASP A 126 16.17 3.13 8.87
N GLU A 127 15.37 2.09 9.03
CA GLU A 127 15.67 0.90 9.83
C GLU A 127 16.87 0.13 9.27
N ILE A 128 16.96 0.06 7.94
CA ILE A 128 18.04 -0.64 7.24
C ILE A 128 19.40 0.06 7.42
N LYS A 129 19.45 1.40 7.56
CA LYS A 129 20.72 2.14 7.71
C LYS A 129 21.55 1.66 8.91
N ASP A 130 20.89 1.28 9.99
CA ASP A 130 21.52 0.85 11.24
C ASP A 130 21.44 -0.67 11.48
N ILE A 131 20.99 -1.47 10.51
CA ILE A 131 20.64 -2.87 10.78
C ILE A 131 21.83 -3.74 11.19
N ARG A 132 23.06 -3.35 10.83
CA ARG A 132 24.29 -4.01 11.31
C ARG A 132 24.52 -3.79 12.81
N SER A 133 24.22 -2.60 13.33
CA SER A 133 24.42 -2.30 14.76
C SER A 133 23.24 -2.77 15.62
N LYS A 134 22.01 -2.70 15.09
CA LYS A 134 20.79 -3.13 15.77
C LYS A 134 20.54 -4.64 15.71
N GLY A 135 21.14 -5.33 14.75
CA GLY A 135 20.87 -6.73 14.45
C GLY A 135 19.63 -6.90 13.56
N LEU A 136 19.53 -8.06 12.92
CA LEU A 136 18.37 -8.41 12.10
C LEU A 136 17.16 -8.68 13.00
N PRO A 137 15.94 -8.35 12.55
CA PRO A 137 14.72 -8.77 13.24
C PRO A 137 14.66 -10.31 13.30
N PRO A 138 14.10 -10.88 14.38
CA PRO A 138 14.02 -12.32 14.54
C PRO A 138 13.24 -12.92 13.37
N HIS A 139 13.81 -13.98 12.77
CA HIS A 139 13.12 -14.77 11.76
C HIS A 139 11.86 -15.41 12.36
N LEU A 140 10.83 -15.64 11.53
CA LEU A 140 9.59 -16.31 11.98
C LEU A 140 9.88 -17.71 12.55
N ASP A 141 10.86 -18.40 11.99
CA ASP A 141 11.35 -19.71 12.46
C ASP A 141 12.54 -19.59 13.41
N SER A 142 12.68 -18.49 14.16
CA SER A 142 13.82 -18.30 15.08
C SER A 142 13.87 -19.30 16.23
N ASP A 143 12.76 -20.00 16.52
CA ASP A 143 12.73 -21.12 17.46
C ASP A 143 13.41 -22.39 16.91
N ASN A 144 13.67 -22.45 15.59
CA ASN A 144 14.40 -23.54 14.96
C ASN A 144 15.90 -23.23 14.91
N SER A 145 16.69 -23.95 15.72
CA SER A 145 18.16 -23.77 15.80
C SER A 145 18.91 -24.04 14.50
N GLU A 146 18.31 -24.79 13.56
CA GLU A 146 18.88 -25.05 12.23
C GLU A 146 18.76 -23.86 11.28
N VAL A 147 17.88 -22.89 11.58
CA VAL A 147 17.71 -21.67 10.79
C VAL A 147 18.76 -20.66 11.21
N GLN A 148 19.81 -20.54 10.40
CA GLN A 148 20.85 -19.54 10.55
C GLN A 148 20.80 -18.57 9.38
N TYR A 149 21.13 -17.30 9.62
CA TYR A 149 21.32 -16.36 8.52
C TYR A 149 22.52 -16.79 7.67
N ALA A 150 22.44 -16.56 6.37
CA ALA A 150 23.55 -16.82 5.48
C ALA A 150 24.74 -15.90 5.83
N SER A 151 25.97 -16.38 5.66
CA SER A 151 27.18 -15.60 5.97
C SER A 151 27.26 -14.27 5.19
N HIS A 152 26.58 -14.21 4.04
CA HIS A 152 26.56 -13.08 3.11
C HIS A 152 25.32 -12.18 3.25
N THR A 153 24.57 -12.27 4.35
CA THR A 153 23.34 -11.47 4.55
C THR A 153 23.56 -9.96 4.44
N PHE A 154 24.75 -9.46 4.78
CA PHE A 154 25.08 -8.04 4.73
C PHE A 154 25.88 -7.61 3.49
N ASP A 155 26.20 -8.51 2.55
CA ASP A 155 27.07 -8.22 1.40
C ASP A 155 26.55 -7.08 0.51
N LEU A 156 25.22 -6.90 0.46
CA LEU A 156 24.60 -5.82 -0.31
C LEU A 156 24.72 -4.45 0.37
N MET A 157 24.97 -4.41 1.68
CA MET A 157 25.16 -3.16 2.43
C MET A 157 26.57 -2.59 2.28
N GLU A 158 27.55 -3.41 1.90
CA GLU A 158 28.97 -3.02 1.83
C GLU A 158 29.38 -2.43 0.47
N LYS A 159 28.44 -2.32 -0.48
CA LYS A 159 28.76 -1.85 -1.83
C LYS A 159 28.67 -0.33 -1.90
N GLU A 160 29.81 0.35 -1.75
CA GLU A 160 29.93 1.83 -1.86
C GLU A 160 29.25 2.41 -3.11
N ASN A 161 29.23 1.67 -4.22
CA ASN A 161 28.65 2.11 -5.49
C ASN A 161 27.22 1.59 -5.75
N LYS A 162 26.56 0.96 -4.77
CA LYS A 162 25.20 0.42 -4.90
C LYS A 162 24.39 0.70 -3.63
N PRO A 163 24.04 1.96 -3.36
CA PRO A 163 23.26 2.30 -2.18
C PRO A 163 21.89 1.64 -2.22
N ILE A 164 21.38 1.29 -1.04
CA ILE A 164 19.99 0.88 -0.89
C ILE A 164 19.12 2.13 -1.07
N VAL A 165 18.27 2.12 -2.09
CA VAL A 165 17.41 3.28 -2.44
C VAL A 165 15.98 3.13 -1.92
N SER A 166 15.57 1.92 -1.59
CA SER A 166 14.26 1.59 -1.04
C SER A 166 14.37 0.26 -0.28
N ALA A 167 13.59 0.15 0.79
CA ALA A 167 13.40 -1.08 1.55
C ALA A 167 11.95 -1.07 2.03
N ASN A 168 11.12 -2.00 1.54
CA ASN A 168 9.70 -2.02 1.86
C ASN A 168 9.27 -3.39 2.36
N ALA A 169 8.45 -3.41 3.42
CA ALA A 169 7.81 -4.61 3.94
C ALA A 169 6.38 -4.75 3.40
N TYR A 170 5.99 -5.99 3.10
CA TYR A 170 4.61 -6.31 2.73
C TYR A 170 3.76 -6.44 3.99
N LEU A 171 2.96 -5.40 4.28
CA LEU A 171 2.20 -5.32 5.53
C LEU A 171 0.99 -6.30 5.60
N GLY A 172 0.58 -6.86 4.47
CA GLY A 172 -0.64 -7.66 4.34
C GLY A 172 -1.91 -6.81 4.52
N ALA A 173 -3.02 -7.49 4.83
CA ALA A 173 -4.35 -6.86 4.82
C ALA A 173 -4.78 -6.23 6.16
N ARG A 174 -4.02 -6.37 7.26
CA ARG A 174 -4.48 -5.98 8.61
C ARG A 174 -4.83 -4.49 8.71
N GLY A 175 -3.97 -3.62 8.17
CA GLY A 175 -4.20 -2.17 8.15
C GLY A 175 -5.42 -1.80 7.31
N ILE A 176 -5.61 -2.48 6.17
CA ILE A 176 -6.76 -2.29 5.27
C ILE A 176 -8.06 -2.64 5.99
N VAL A 177 -8.13 -3.82 6.62
CA VAL A 177 -9.30 -4.28 7.38
C VAL A 177 -9.68 -3.26 8.46
N LYS A 178 -8.71 -2.82 9.25
CA LYS A 178 -8.95 -1.84 10.32
C LYS A 178 -9.43 -0.49 9.79
N GLY A 179 -8.98 -0.10 8.59
CA GLY A 179 -9.49 1.08 7.89
C GLY A 179 -10.97 0.93 7.49
N LEU A 180 -11.33 -0.23 6.91
CA LEU A 180 -12.70 -0.53 6.52
C LEU A 180 -13.64 -0.61 7.73
N GLU A 181 -13.21 -1.23 8.84
CA GLU A 181 -13.97 -1.29 10.10
C GLU A 181 -14.24 0.11 10.68
N LYS A 182 -13.32 1.05 10.50
CA LYS A 182 -13.50 2.47 10.87
C LYS A 182 -14.36 3.25 9.88
N GLY A 183 -14.89 2.58 8.85
CA GLY A 183 -15.78 3.15 7.87
C GLY A 183 -15.09 3.88 6.73
N ALA A 184 -13.81 3.63 6.46
CA ALA A 184 -13.15 4.20 5.29
C ALA A 184 -13.84 3.73 3.99
N ASP A 185 -13.99 4.66 3.06
CA ASP A 185 -14.49 4.41 1.71
C ASP A 185 -13.34 4.33 0.71
N ILE A 186 -12.28 5.10 0.90
CA ILE A 186 -11.06 5.04 0.09
C ILE A 186 -9.88 4.72 1.02
N ILE A 187 -9.15 3.66 0.74
CA ILE A 187 -7.94 3.26 1.45
C ILE A 187 -6.76 3.26 0.48
N ILE A 188 -5.77 4.11 0.79
CA ILE A 188 -4.53 4.22 0.03
C ILE A 188 -3.41 3.57 0.84
N THR A 189 -2.62 2.72 0.21
CA THR A 189 -1.58 1.95 0.87
C THR A 189 -0.25 2.11 0.15
N GLY A 190 0.85 1.88 0.89
CA GLY A 190 2.16 1.59 0.29
C GLY A 190 2.25 0.10 -0.09
N ARG A 191 3.36 -0.56 0.21
CA ARG A 191 3.52 -2.00 -0.06
C ARG A 191 2.71 -2.85 0.94
N VAL A 192 1.69 -3.57 0.44
CA VAL A 192 0.83 -4.45 1.26
C VAL A 192 0.83 -5.90 0.80
N ALA A 193 0.87 -6.15 -0.50
CA ALA A 193 0.92 -7.48 -1.10
C ALA A 193 1.76 -7.42 -2.39
N ASP A 194 2.27 -8.57 -2.80
CA ASP A 194 2.85 -8.76 -4.13
C ASP A 194 1.89 -9.66 -4.92
N ALA A 195 1.47 -9.21 -6.10
CA ALA A 195 0.68 -10.06 -6.97
C ALA A 195 1.63 -11.04 -7.67
N SER A 196 1.71 -12.28 -7.19
CA SER A 196 2.32 -13.36 -7.98
C SER A 196 1.42 -13.64 -9.19
N PRO A 197 1.92 -13.53 -10.43
CA PRO A 197 1.13 -13.96 -11.59
C PRO A 197 0.87 -15.46 -11.45
N ASN A 198 -0.42 -15.83 -11.44
CA ASN A 198 -0.86 -17.22 -11.64
C ASN A 198 -0.86 -17.56 -13.14
#